data_AF-A0A3D1ZRS6-F1
#
_entry.id   AF-A0A3D1ZRS6-F1
#
_cell.length_a   1.000
_cell.length_b   1.000
_cell.length_c   1.000
_cell.angle_alpha   90.00
_cell.angle_beta   90.00
_cell.angle_gamma   90.00
#
_symmetry.space_group_name_H-M   'P 1'
#
loop_
_entity.id
_entity.type
_entity.pdbx_description
1 polymer ?
#
loop_
_entity_poly.entity_id
_entity_poly.type
_entity_poly.pdbx_seq_one_letter_code
_entity_poly.pdbx_strand_id
1 'polypeptide(L)'
;MMANLKYWLKGLAVAATSMIVYAVALGCYMALMLLVISMEEGGDNLSALSVPLTEAMVLLSQGSGFKDGAIVLTITPLLLTMSVIALVASLGRRFGTSLRGLTSGLLFWELMNAFFAHAVNVELVDSIGLLLAKTAVVFLIGYAIAAVPQSAFIRERRDWLAQHISMPVRKTLVIGTVLGLLLLTCYLVAGAAAVVYWIVDNQTAIVKLYALSGMQTGSRILTTISALAWLPNLVVWAVSWLFGAGFSIGDLASFSLWSGQGSSLPALPLFGMLPSAVETDWIRITLLCVPLAVSFIAGMVVMLFNKGFRFRFKGADDDRDAKRVALS
;
A
#
# COMPACT_ATOMS: atom_id res chain seq x y z
N MET A 1 -8.51 17.02 -35.61
CA MET A 1 -9.47 16.74 -34.51
C MET A 1 -9.39 15.30 -33.99
N MET A 2 -9.45 14.27 -34.84
CA MET A 2 -9.42 12.84 -34.43
C MET A 2 -8.17 12.41 -33.64
N ALA A 3 -6.98 12.92 -33.99
CA ALA A 3 -5.74 12.58 -33.27
C ALA A 3 -5.75 13.07 -31.81
N ASN A 4 -6.39 14.21 -31.54
CA ASN A 4 -6.52 14.74 -30.19
C ASN A 4 -7.50 13.89 -29.35
N LEU A 5 -8.61 13.46 -29.95
CA LEU A 5 -9.63 12.63 -29.29
C LEU A 5 -9.06 11.30 -28.76
N LYS A 6 -8.14 10.69 -29.51
CA LYS A 6 -7.46 9.45 -29.10
C LYS A 6 -6.73 9.58 -27.75
N TYR A 7 -6.13 10.73 -27.46
CA TYR A 7 -5.42 10.95 -26.19
C TYR A 7 -6.37 11.11 -25.00
N TRP A 8 -7.49 11.81 -25.19
CA TRP A 8 -8.55 11.93 -24.19
C TRP A 8 -9.19 10.57 -23.89
N LEU A 9 -9.46 9.78 -24.93
CA LEU A 9 -10.03 8.43 -24.80
C LEU A 9 -9.11 7.46 -24.05
N LYS A 10 -7.79 7.54 -24.24
CA LYS A 10 -6.83 6.69 -23.51
C LYS A 10 -6.89 6.92 -22.00
N GLY A 11 -6.91 8.17 -21.58
CA GLY A 11 -7.02 8.54 -20.16
C GLY A 11 -8.32 8.05 -19.52
N LEU A 12 -9.43 8.26 -20.22
CA LEU A 12 -10.74 7.76 -19.84
C LEU A 12 -10.75 6.24 -19.72
N ALA A 13 -10.16 5.52 -20.68
CA ALA A 13 -10.08 4.07 -20.67
C ALA A 13 -9.27 3.54 -19.48
N VAL A 14 -8.15 4.19 -19.13
CA VAL A 14 -7.36 3.83 -17.94
C VAL A 14 -8.21 3.95 -16.68
N ALA A 15 -8.88 5.09 -16.47
CA ALA A 15 -9.71 5.32 -15.29
C ALA A 15 -10.90 4.36 -15.23
N ALA A 16 -11.67 4.24 -16.32
CA ALA A 16 -12.85 3.39 -16.39
C ALA A 16 -12.52 1.90 -16.22
N THR A 17 -11.51 1.39 -16.95
CA THR A 17 -11.13 -0.03 -16.82
C THR A 17 -10.54 -0.32 -15.44
N SER A 18 -9.75 0.60 -14.85
CA SER A 18 -9.23 0.41 -13.49
C SER A 18 -10.37 0.34 -12.47
N MET A 19 -11.32 1.28 -12.56
CA MET A 19 -12.44 1.33 -11.61
C MET A 19 -13.34 0.10 -11.75
N ILE A 20 -13.67 -0.32 -12.98
CA ILE A 20 -14.49 -1.51 -13.22
C ILE A 20 -13.82 -2.76 -12.68
N VAL A 21 -12.56 -3.00 -13.05
CA VAL A 21 -11.84 -4.21 -12.61
C VAL A 21 -11.72 -4.25 -11.09
N TYR A 22 -11.43 -3.11 -10.47
CA TYR A 22 -11.29 -3.02 -9.02
C TYR A 22 -12.63 -3.20 -8.28
N ALA A 23 -13.65 -2.43 -8.64
CA ALA A 23 -14.96 -2.47 -7.98
C ALA A 23 -15.68 -3.81 -8.20
N VAL A 24 -15.58 -4.41 -9.39
CA VAL A 24 -16.17 -5.73 -9.66
C VAL A 24 -15.46 -6.82 -8.87
N ALA A 25 -14.11 -6.84 -8.84
CA ALA A 25 -13.38 -7.83 -8.07
C ALA A 25 -13.71 -7.75 -6.57
N LEU A 26 -13.76 -6.52 -6.03
CA LEU A 26 -14.13 -6.28 -4.65
C LEU A 26 -15.59 -6.66 -4.38
N GLY A 27 -16.51 -6.29 -5.26
CA GLY A 27 -17.93 -6.60 -5.14
C GLY A 27 -18.24 -8.10 -5.23
N CYS A 28 -17.58 -8.83 -6.12
CA CYS A 28 -17.69 -10.29 -6.17
C CYS A 28 -17.21 -10.93 -4.86
N TYR A 29 -16.12 -10.43 -4.30
CA TYR A 29 -15.59 -10.93 -3.03
C TYR A 29 -16.53 -10.59 -1.85
N MET A 30 -17.05 -9.36 -1.78
CA MET A 30 -18.00 -8.94 -0.75
C MET A 30 -19.31 -9.72 -0.84
N ALA A 31 -19.83 -9.92 -2.05
CA ALA A 31 -21.02 -10.73 -2.27
C ALA A 31 -20.81 -12.18 -1.81
N LEU A 32 -19.66 -12.79 -2.15
CA LEU A 32 -19.34 -14.15 -1.71
C LEU A 32 -19.16 -14.24 -0.19
N MET A 33 -18.51 -13.26 0.44
CA MET A 33 -18.38 -13.17 1.89
C MET A 33 -19.74 -13.08 2.58
N LEU A 34 -20.59 -12.14 2.17
CA LEU A 34 -21.89 -11.92 2.79
C LEU A 34 -22.84 -13.09 2.53
N LEU A 35 -22.75 -13.74 1.37
CA LEU A 35 -23.52 -14.95 1.07
C LEU A 35 -23.16 -16.08 2.03
N VAL A 36 -21.86 -16.34 2.23
CA VAL A 36 -21.40 -17.40 3.15
C VAL A 36 -21.79 -17.09 4.59
N ILE A 37 -21.63 -15.84 5.04
CA ILE A 37 -22.06 -15.42 6.38
C ILE A 37 -23.57 -15.59 6.54
N SER A 38 -24.38 -15.17 5.56
CA SER A 38 -25.84 -15.34 5.58
C SER A 38 -26.25 -16.82 5.69
N MET A 39 -25.56 -17.70 4.96
CA MET A 39 -25.81 -19.15 5.00
C MET A 39 -25.42 -19.77 6.35
N GLU A 40 -24.37 -19.28 6.99
CA GLU A 40 -23.87 -19.81 8.28
C GLU A 40 -24.68 -19.30 9.48
N GLU A 41 -25.11 -18.04 9.47
CA GLU A 41 -25.89 -17.43 10.55
C GLU A 41 -27.40 -17.73 10.45
N GLY A 42 -27.88 -18.15 9.27
CA GLY A 42 -29.30 -18.45 9.04
C GLY A 42 -30.22 -17.23 9.13
N GLY A 43 -29.65 -16.03 9.01
CA GLY A 43 -30.36 -14.74 9.09
C GLY A 43 -30.85 -14.22 7.73
N ASP A 44 -31.31 -12.96 7.73
CA ASP A 44 -31.73 -12.25 6.51
C ASP A 44 -30.63 -12.23 5.43
N ASN A 45 -31.04 -12.01 4.18
CA ASN A 45 -30.13 -12.01 3.04
C ASN A 45 -29.17 -10.79 3.08
N LEU A 46 -28.07 -10.90 3.83
CA LEU A 46 -27.02 -9.87 3.94
C LEU A 46 -26.39 -9.56 2.58
N SER A 47 -26.58 -10.42 1.56
CA SER A 47 -26.13 -10.14 0.19
C SER A 47 -26.69 -8.83 -0.37
N ALA A 48 -27.82 -8.32 0.15
CA ALA A 48 -28.33 -7.00 -0.20
C ALA A 48 -27.36 -5.86 0.16
N LEU A 49 -26.49 -6.06 1.15
CA LEU A 49 -25.47 -5.10 1.58
C LEU A 49 -24.18 -5.17 0.74
N SER A 50 -24.08 -6.11 -0.20
CA SER A 50 -22.86 -6.29 -1.00
C SER A 50 -22.48 -5.05 -1.81
N VAL A 51 -23.46 -4.40 -2.47
CA VAL A 51 -23.20 -3.20 -3.26
C VAL A 51 -22.83 -2.00 -2.36
N PRO A 52 -23.64 -1.61 -1.34
CA PRO A 52 -23.27 -0.51 -0.44
C PRO A 52 -21.91 -0.70 0.24
N LEU A 53 -21.59 -1.93 0.67
CA LEU A 53 -20.32 -2.22 1.33
C LEU A 53 -19.13 -2.19 0.35
N THR A 54 -19.37 -2.54 -0.92
CA THR A 54 -18.37 -2.40 -1.99
C THR A 54 -18.06 -0.93 -2.24
N GLU A 55 -19.08 -0.08 -2.36
CA GLU A 55 -18.92 1.36 -2.52
C GLU A 55 -18.16 1.98 -1.34
N ALA A 56 -18.55 1.64 -0.12
CA ALA A 56 -17.87 2.07 1.09
C ALA A 56 -16.40 1.62 1.11
N MET A 57 -16.10 0.37 0.72
CA MET A 57 -14.74 -0.15 0.71
C MET A 57 -13.88 0.43 -0.42
N VAL A 58 -14.47 0.80 -1.55
CA VAL A 58 -13.79 1.51 -2.64
C VAL A 58 -13.38 2.92 -2.20
N LEU A 59 -14.24 3.62 -1.44
CA LEU A 59 -13.90 4.92 -0.86
C LEU A 59 -12.90 4.79 0.28
N LEU A 60 -13.06 3.77 1.15
CA LEU A 60 -12.16 3.50 2.26
C LEU A 60 -10.74 3.18 1.78
N SER A 61 -10.59 2.41 0.70
CA SER A 61 -9.27 2.11 0.12
C SER A 61 -8.58 3.34 -0.49
N GLN A 62 -9.30 4.43 -0.70
CA GLN A 62 -8.75 5.69 -1.18
C GLN A 62 -8.58 6.74 -0.07
N GLY A 63 -8.88 6.39 1.17
CA GLY A 63 -8.61 7.23 2.34
C GLY A 63 -9.84 7.94 2.93
N SER A 64 -11.04 7.60 2.46
CA SER A 64 -12.29 8.15 2.99
C SER A 64 -13.00 7.15 3.91
N GLY A 65 -12.89 7.42 5.21
CA GLY A 65 -13.55 6.64 6.25
C GLY A 65 -15.05 6.89 6.31
N PHE A 66 -15.76 5.96 6.94
CA PHE A 66 -17.21 6.03 7.12
C PHE A 66 -17.60 5.68 8.55
N LYS A 67 -18.80 6.11 8.95
CA LYS A 67 -19.39 5.86 10.26
C LYS A 67 -20.74 5.19 10.09
N ASP A 68 -20.93 4.08 10.79
CA ASP A 68 -22.21 3.38 10.86
C ASP A 68 -22.57 3.13 12.33
N GLY A 69 -23.57 3.85 12.82
CA GLY A 69 -23.94 3.87 14.24
C GLY A 69 -22.77 4.24 15.15
N ALA A 70 -22.38 3.31 16.04
CA ALA A 70 -21.25 3.50 16.96
C ALA A 70 -19.88 3.16 16.35
N ILE A 71 -19.84 2.59 15.15
CA ILE A 71 -18.61 2.13 14.50
C ILE A 71 -18.10 3.21 13.56
N VAL A 72 -16.89 3.71 13.84
CA VAL A 72 -16.17 4.63 12.97
C VAL A 72 -14.98 3.89 12.37
N LEU A 73 -14.99 3.66 11.06
CA LEU A 73 -13.90 3.00 10.36
C LEU A 73 -13.15 4.00 9.49
N THR A 74 -11.96 4.39 9.94
CA THR A 74 -11.08 5.35 9.27
C THR A 74 -9.76 4.74 8.80
N ILE A 75 -9.45 3.50 9.20
CA ILE A 75 -8.20 2.84 8.86
C ILE A 75 -8.25 2.36 7.41
N THR A 76 -7.54 3.06 6.54
CA THR A 76 -7.41 2.73 5.12
C THR A 76 -6.70 1.37 4.94
N PRO A 77 -7.30 0.40 4.22
CA PRO A 77 -6.63 -0.85 3.87
C PRO A 77 -5.55 -0.59 2.80
N LEU A 78 -4.30 -0.45 3.23
CA LEU A 78 -3.19 -0.05 2.35
C LEU A 78 -2.95 -1.05 1.22
N LEU A 79 -3.22 -2.35 1.41
CA LEU A 79 -3.07 -3.32 0.32
C LEU A 79 -4.04 -3.02 -0.82
N LEU A 80 -5.27 -2.61 -0.49
CA LEU A 80 -6.26 -2.22 -1.47
C LEU A 80 -5.87 -0.90 -2.15
N THR A 81 -5.38 0.09 -1.40
CA THR A 81 -4.83 1.33 -1.99
C THR A 81 -3.71 1.05 -2.98
N MET A 82 -2.73 0.22 -2.58
CA MET A 82 -1.62 -0.18 -3.44
C MET A 82 -2.11 -0.96 -4.67
N SER A 83 -3.13 -1.81 -4.52
CA SER A 83 -3.72 -2.56 -5.62
C SER A 83 -4.38 -1.63 -6.65
N VAL A 84 -5.14 -0.63 -6.22
CA VAL A 84 -5.73 0.40 -7.10
C VAL A 84 -4.64 1.19 -7.82
N ILE A 85 -3.62 1.65 -7.09
CA ILE A 85 -2.48 2.38 -7.67
C ILE A 85 -1.76 1.52 -8.72
N ALA A 86 -1.49 0.25 -8.40
CA ALA A 86 -0.84 -0.70 -9.30
C ALA A 86 -1.70 -0.99 -10.54
N LEU A 87 -3.02 -1.09 -10.37
CA LEU A 87 -3.95 -1.30 -11.46
C LEU A 87 -3.97 -0.10 -12.42
N VAL A 88 -4.10 1.12 -11.90
CA VAL A 88 -4.00 2.36 -12.69
C VAL A 88 -2.65 2.44 -13.40
N ALA A 89 -1.56 2.12 -12.70
CA ALA A 89 -0.22 2.13 -13.28
C ALA A 89 -0.06 1.09 -14.41
N SER A 90 -0.54 -0.13 -14.21
CA SER A 90 -0.44 -1.21 -15.21
C SER A 90 -1.28 -0.91 -16.46
N LEU A 91 -2.51 -0.44 -16.29
CA LEU A 91 -3.39 -0.04 -17.40
C LEU A 91 -2.89 1.23 -18.08
N GLY A 92 -2.32 2.18 -17.33
CA GLY A 92 -1.65 3.36 -17.86
C GLY A 92 -0.49 3.01 -18.79
N ARG A 93 0.36 2.04 -18.39
CA ARG A 93 1.45 1.53 -19.25
C ARG A 93 0.94 0.82 -20.50
N ARG A 94 -0.21 0.13 -20.40
CA ARG A 94 -0.81 -0.63 -21.50
C ARG A 94 -1.49 0.26 -22.54
N PHE A 95 -2.31 1.23 -22.13
CA PHE A 95 -3.04 2.12 -23.04
C PHE A 95 -2.22 3.34 -23.48
N GLY A 96 -1.21 3.69 -22.69
CA GLY A 96 -0.29 4.81 -22.90
C GLY A 96 -0.71 6.08 -22.17
N THR A 97 0.28 6.86 -21.76
CA THR A 97 0.09 8.04 -20.90
C THR A 97 0.23 9.36 -21.69
N SER A 98 -0.59 10.36 -21.37
CA SER A 98 -0.49 11.71 -21.93
C SER A 98 -1.12 12.73 -20.98
N LEU A 99 -0.70 14.00 -21.03
CA LEU A 99 -1.26 15.08 -20.19
C LEU A 99 -2.77 15.27 -20.37
N ARG A 100 -3.26 15.18 -21.61
CA ARG A 100 -4.71 15.26 -21.92
C ARG A 100 -5.48 14.02 -21.44
N GLY A 101 -4.82 12.86 -21.45
CA GLY A 101 -5.37 11.65 -20.86
C GLY A 101 -5.41 11.72 -19.34
N LEU A 102 -4.43 12.37 -18.70
CA LEU A 102 -4.46 12.60 -17.26
C LEU A 102 -5.68 13.41 -16.86
N THR A 103 -5.98 14.50 -17.56
CA THR A 103 -7.16 15.33 -17.27
C THR A 103 -8.48 14.60 -17.49
N SER A 104 -8.60 13.84 -18.59
CA SER A 104 -9.83 13.08 -18.86
C SER A 104 -10.04 11.93 -17.88
N GLY A 105 -8.97 11.19 -17.57
CA GLY A 105 -8.99 10.09 -16.62
C GLY A 105 -9.29 10.57 -15.21
N LEU A 106 -8.66 11.67 -14.78
CA LEU A 106 -8.91 12.27 -13.47
C LEU A 106 -10.36 12.73 -13.35
N LEU A 107 -10.89 13.47 -14.33
CA LEU A 107 -12.29 13.90 -14.30
C LEU A 107 -13.26 12.72 -14.19
N PHE A 108 -13.03 11.65 -14.96
CA PHE A 108 -13.86 10.45 -14.86
C PHE A 108 -13.71 9.73 -13.51
N TRP A 109 -12.48 9.63 -13.00
CA TRP A 109 -12.19 9.03 -11.70
C TRP A 109 -12.94 9.75 -10.58
N GLU A 110 -12.90 11.07 -10.58
CA GLU A 110 -13.59 11.92 -9.61
C GLU A 110 -15.11 11.82 -9.74
N LEU A 111 -15.65 11.78 -10.97
CA LEU A 111 -17.09 11.57 -11.19
C LEU A 111 -17.58 10.23 -10.64
N MET A 112 -16.80 9.15 -10.79
CA MET A 112 -17.15 7.84 -10.24
C MET A 112 -17.08 7.81 -8.70
N ASN A 113 -16.05 8.42 -8.11
CA ASN A 113 -15.95 8.51 -6.64
C ASN A 113 -17.03 9.41 -6.04
N ALA A 114 -17.39 10.50 -6.72
CA ALA A 114 -18.54 11.33 -6.35
C ALA A 114 -19.84 10.52 -6.40
N PHE A 115 -20.04 9.70 -7.45
CA PHE A 115 -21.19 8.82 -7.55
C PHE A 115 -21.26 7.83 -6.38
N PHE A 116 -20.16 7.13 -6.06
CA PHE A 116 -20.12 6.22 -4.90
C PHE A 116 -20.37 6.95 -3.58
N ALA A 117 -19.85 8.17 -3.42
CA ALA A 117 -20.07 8.96 -2.21
C ALA A 117 -21.54 9.36 -2.00
N HIS A 118 -22.33 9.45 -3.07
CA HIS A 118 -23.78 9.70 -2.98
C HIS A 118 -24.60 8.41 -2.89
N ALA A 119 -24.09 7.30 -3.43
CA ALA A 119 -24.78 6.01 -3.42
C ALA A 119 -24.66 5.27 -2.08
N VAL A 120 -23.56 5.50 -1.35
CA VAL A 120 -23.31 4.85 -0.07
C VAL A 120 -24.32 5.31 1.00
N ASN A 121 -24.94 4.36 1.70
CA ASN A 121 -25.93 4.62 2.75
C ASN A 121 -25.32 4.90 4.13
N VAL A 122 -24.03 5.24 4.18
CA VAL A 122 -23.25 5.36 5.41
C VAL A 122 -22.71 6.78 5.52
N GLU A 123 -22.63 7.33 6.74
CA GLU A 123 -22.11 8.68 6.94
C GLU A 123 -20.61 8.71 6.65
N LEU A 124 -20.20 9.46 5.62
CA LEU A 124 -18.78 9.68 5.33
C LEU A 124 -18.18 10.66 6.33
N VAL A 125 -16.96 10.36 6.80
CA VAL A 125 -16.23 11.21 7.75
C VAL A 125 -15.74 12.50 7.08
N ASP A 126 -15.37 12.43 5.81
CA ASP A 126 -14.79 13.54 5.06
C ASP A 126 -15.87 14.35 4.32
N SER A 127 -15.58 15.64 4.11
CA SER A 127 -16.36 16.44 3.15
C SER A 127 -16.12 15.96 1.71
N ILE A 128 -17.11 16.15 0.83
CA ILE A 128 -17.01 15.75 -0.59
C ILE A 128 -15.74 16.31 -1.23
N GLY A 129 -15.39 17.58 -0.96
CA GLY A 129 -14.18 18.18 -1.51
C GLY A 129 -12.88 17.50 -1.07
N LEU A 130 -12.79 17.10 0.21
CA LEU A 130 -11.61 16.40 0.73
C LEU A 130 -11.54 14.96 0.20
N LEU A 131 -12.68 14.28 0.09
CA LEU A 131 -12.79 12.96 -0.54
C LEU A 131 -12.23 12.99 -1.97
N LEU A 132 -12.71 13.95 -2.78
CA LEU A 132 -12.26 14.11 -4.16
C LEU A 132 -10.75 14.42 -4.24
N ALA A 133 -10.23 15.24 -3.32
CA ALA A 133 -8.80 15.51 -3.26
C ALA A 133 -7.97 14.25 -2.94
N LYS A 134 -8.42 13.42 -1.98
CA LYS A 134 -7.75 12.17 -1.61
C LYS A 134 -7.77 11.15 -2.77
N THR A 135 -8.92 10.95 -3.40
CA THR A 135 -9.07 10.02 -4.53
C THR A 135 -8.26 10.47 -5.75
N ALA A 136 -8.18 11.78 -5.98
CA ALA A 136 -7.34 12.37 -7.02
C ALA A 136 -5.87 12.04 -6.80
N VAL A 137 -5.37 12.15 -5.57
CA VAL A 137 -3.98 11.79 -5.24
C VAL A 137 -3.68 10.33 -5.56
N VAL A 138 -4.58 9.40 -5.20
CA VAL A 138 -4.43 7.97 -5.51
C VAL A 138 -4.31 7.74 -7.03
N PHE A 139 -5.20 8.35 -7.82
CA PHE A 139 -5.15 8.23 -9.27
C PHE A 139 -3.88 8.87 -9.87
N LEU A 140 -3.51 10.06 -9.41
CA LEU A 140 -2.31 10.79 -9.86
C LEU A 140 -1.04 10.00 -9.60
N ILE A 141 -0.92 9.34 -8.43
CA ILE A 141 0.23 8.48 -8.11
C ILE A 141 0.28 7.29 -9.08
N GLY A 142 -0.84 6.59 -9.28
CA GLY A 142 -0.91 5.47 -10.22
C GLY A 142 -0.55 5.88 -11.66
N TYR A 143 -1.10 7.00 -12.12
CA TYR A 143 -0.82 7.53 -13.45
C TYR A 143 0.64 8.01 -13.59
N ALA A 144 1.20 8.64 -12.57
CA ALA A 144 2.60 9.07 -12.54
C ALA A 144 3.56 7.87 -12.61
N ILE A 145 3.28 6.78 -11.89
CA ILE A 145 4.08 5.54 -11.95
C ILE A 145 4.09 4.92 -13.36
N ALA A 146 3.01 5.13 -14.14
CA ALA A 146 2.97 4.74 -15.54
C ALA A 146 3.72 5.72 -16.46
N ALA A 147 3.56 7.03 -16.22
CA ALA A 147 4.04 8.09 -17.12
C ALA A 147 5.52 8.43 -16.95
N VAL A 148 6.04 8.37 -15.72
CA VAL A 148 7.41 8.78 -15.37
C VAL A 148 8.48 8.02 -16.18
N PRO A 149 8.42 6.67 -16.30
CA PRO A 149 9.43 5.93 -17.07
C PRO A 149 9.42 6.25 -18.58
N GLN A 150 8.29 6.71 -19.12
CA GLN A 150 8.09 6.95 -20.56
C GLN A 150 8.29 8.42 -20.95
N SER A 151 8.43 9.32 -19.98
CA SER A 151 8.50 10.77 -20.24
C SER A 151 9.84 11.20 -20.82
N ALA A 152 9.80 11.85 -21.98
CA ALA A 152 10.97 12.46 -22.62
C ALA A 152 11.59 13.58 -21.76
N PHE A 153 10.74 14.39 -21.12
CA PHE A 153 11.16 15.48 -20.23
C PHE A 153 12.00 14.97 -19.04
N ILE A 154 11.63 13.82 -18.47
CA ILE A 154 12.37 13.22 -17.34
C ILE A 154 13.73 12.70 -17.82
N ARG A 155 13.78 12.17 -19.05
CA ARG A 155 15.04 11.75 -19.68
C ARG A 155 15.96 12.95 -19.91
N GLU A 156 15.46 14.02 -20.54
CA GLU A 156 16.23 15.25 -20.76
C GLU A 156 16.73 15.87 -19.46
N ARG A 157 15.88 15.95 -18.42
CA ARG A 157 16.32 16.45 -17.11
C ARG A 157 17.36 15.56 -16.46
N ARG A 158 17.21 14.24 -16.53
CA ARG A 158 18.20 13.30 -16.03
C ARG A 158 19.54 13.46 -16.76
N ASP A 159 19.50 13.70 -18.06
CA ASP A 159 20.69 13.90 -18.89
C ASP A 159 21.34 15.27 -18.61
N TRP A 160 20.54 16.33 -18.41
CA TRP A 160 21.01 17.64 -17.95
C TRP A 160 21.65 17.58 -16.56
N LEU A 161 21.02 16.88 -15.61
CA LEU A 161 21.58 16.64 -14.27
C LEU A 161 22.90 15.86 -14.36
N ALA A 162 22.98 14.88 -15.25
CA ALA A 162 24.20 14.11 -15.48
C ALA A 162 25.33 14.98 -16.06
N GLN A 163 25.01 16.06 -16.77
CA GLN A 163 25.99 17.00 -17.30
C GLN A 163 26.43 18.06 -16.28
N HIS A 164 25.56 18.46 -15.35
CA HIS A 164 25.85 19.53 -14.37
C HIS A 164 26.36 19.02 -13.02
N ILE A 165 26.19 17.73 -12.70
CA ILE A 165 26.62 17.13 -11.43
C ILE A 165 27.92 16.36 -11.63
N SER A 166 28.91 16.61 -10.76
CA SER A 166 30.18 15.89 -10.78
C SER A 166 30.01 14.38 -10.52
N MET A 167 30.83 13.57 -11.18
CA MET A 167 30.81 12.10 -11.07
C MET A 167 30.88 11.57 -9.61
N PRO A 168 31.68 12.16 -8.70
CA PRO A 168 31.70 11.75 -7.29
C PRO A 168 30.34 11.94 -6.60
N VAL A 169 29.71 13.11 -6.78
CA VAL A 169 28.42 13.43 -6.15
C VAL A 169 27.32 12.50 -6.66
N ARG A 170 27.29 12.23 -7.97
CA ARG A 170 26.33 11.29 -8.56
C ARG A 170 26.48 9.88 -8.00
N LYS A 171 27.72 9.40 -7.84
CA LYS A 171 27.97 8.08 -7.24
C LYS A 171 27.51 8.04 -5.78
N THR A 172 27.82 9.06 -4.98
CA THR A 172 27.37 9.14 -3.59
C THR A 172 25.85 9.14 -3.48
N LEU A 173 25.14 9.90 -4.34
CA LEU A 173 23.67 9.91 -4.37
C LEU A 173 23.07 8.56 -4.72
N VAL A 174 23.64 7.86 -5.71
CA VAL A 174 23.16 6.53 -6.10
C VAL A 174 23.41 5.52 -4.97
N ILE A 175 24.61 5.52 -4.39
CA ILE A 175 24.95 4.63 -3.26
C ILE A 175 24.02 4.91 -2.08
N GLY A 176 23.82 6.18 -1.72
CA GLY A 176 22.91 6.58 -0.64
C GLY A 176 21.47 6.14 -0.90
N THR A 177 20.99 6.27 -2.15
CA THR A 177 19.63 5.85 -2.53
C THR A 177 19.47 4.34 -2.48
N VAL A 178 20.45 3.58 -3.00
CA VAL A 178 20.45 2.12 -2.95
C VAL A 178 20.52 1.62 -1.51
N LEU A 179 21.37 2.22 -0.68
CA LEU A 179 21.48 1.88 0.73
C LEU A 179 20.17 2.20 1.49
N GLY A 180 19.57 3.37 1.24
CA GLY A 180 18.28 3.74 1.82
C GLY A 180 17.16 2.76 1.45
N LEU A 181 17.09 2.36 0.18
CA LEU A 181 16.13 1.35 -0.29
C LEU A 181 16.38 -0.03 0.32
N LEU A 182 17.65 -0.42 0.45
CA LEU A 182 18.04 -1.68 1.10
C LEU A 182 17.61 -1.69 2.56
N LEU A 183 17.92 -0.62 3.31
CA LEU A 183 17.52 -0.48 4.71
C LEU A 183 16.01 -0.53 4.89
N LEU A 184 15.27 0.23 4.08
CA LEU A 184 13.81 0.23 4.12
C LEU A 184 13.24 -1.17 3.86
N THR A 185 13.82 -1.92 2.91
CA THR A 185 13.44 -3.30 2.63
C THR A 185 13.73 -4.21 3.83
N CYS A 186 14.92 -4.12 4.43
CA CYS A 186 15.27 -4.88 5.63
C CYS A 186 14.32 -4.60 6.80
N TYR A 187 13.93 -3.33 7.01
CA TYR A 187 12.96 -2.98 8.05
C TYR A 187 11.58 -3.54 7.78
N LEU A 188 11.08 -3.48 6.54
CA LEU A 188 9.80 -4.08 6.19
C LEU A 188 9.81 -5.61 6.39
N VAL A 189 10.93 -6.28 6.08
CA VAL A 189 11.10 -7.72 6.35
C VAL A 189 11.08 -8.00 7.85
N ALA A 190 11.78 -7.20 8.66
CA ALA A 190 11.75 -7.33 10.11
C ALA A 190 10.35 -7.09 10.69
N GLY A 191 9.63 -6.07 10.18
CA GLY A 191 8.23 -5.80 10.54
C GLY A 191 7.30 -6.95 10.16
N ALA A 192 7.46 -7.55 8.98
CA ALA A 192 6.70 -8.73 8.57
C ALA A 192 6.97 -9.93 9.47
N ALA A 193 8.24 -10.16 9.86
CA ALA A 193 8.59 -11.20 10.83
C ALA A 193 7.95 -10.95 12.20
N ALA A 194 7.90 -9.69 12.65
CA ALA A 194 7.22 -9.33 13.90
C ALA A 194 5.70 -9.56 13.82
N VAL A 195 5.04 -9.27 12.69
CA VAL A 195 3.62 -9.60 12.50
C VAL A 195 3.39 -11.12 12.57
N VAL A 196 4.25 -11.93 11.95
CA VAL A 196 4.18 -13.40 12.05
C VAL A 196 4.33 -13.85 13.50
N TYR A 197 5.28 -13.26 14.24
CA TYR A 197 5.44 -13.51 15.67
C TYR A 197 4.15 -13.17 16.43
N TRP A 198 3.53 -12.01 16.19
CA TRP A 198 2.30 -11.64 16.88
C TRP A 198 1.14 -12.61 16.61
N ILE A 199 1.03 -13.13 15.39
CA ILE A 199 0.01 -14.13 15.01
C ILE A 199 0.23 -15.44 15.77
N VAL A 200 1.49 -15.91 15.87
CA VAL A 200 1.83 -17.16 16.55
C VAL A 200 1.62 -17.05 18.05
N ASP A 201 2.06 -15.94 18.65
CA ASP A 201 1.93 -15.68 20.08
C ASP A 201 0.47 -15.56 20.50
N ASN A 202 -0.35 -14.86 19.70
CA ASN A 202 -1.75 -14.58 20.03
C ASN A 202 -2.77 -15.52 19.36
N GLN A 203 -2.34 -16.68 18.87
CA GLN A 203 -3.22 -17.64 18.16
C GLN A 203 -4.48 -18.00 18.97
N THR A 204 -4.35 -18.17 20.30
CA THR A 204 -5.47 -18.53 21.17
C THR A 204 -6.48 -17.40 21.28
N ALA A 205 -6.02 -16.13 21.33
CA ALA A 205 -6.89 -14.97 21.34
C ALA A 205 -7.65 -14.82 20.02
N ILE A 206 -6.97 -15.02 18.89
CA ILE A 206 -7.57 -14.98 17.55
C ILE A 206 -8.68 -16.04 17.42
N VAL A 207 -8.39 -17.30 17.80
CA VAL A 207 -9.38 -18.40 17.75
C VAL A 207 -10.56 -18.12 18.69
N LYS A 208 -10.31 -17.56 19.87
CA LYS A 208 -11.37 -17.18 20.81
C LYS A 208 -12.27 -16.08 20.22
N LEU A 209 -11.71 -15.08 19.55
CA LEU A 209 -12.50 -14.03 18.89
C LEU A 209 -13.35 -14.61 17.76
N TYR A 210 -12.80 -15.49 16.91
CA TYR A 210 -13.60 -16.19 15.90
C TYR A 210 -14.75 -16.99 16.50
N ALA A 211 -14.53 -17.65 17.64
CA ALA A 211 -15.58 -18.39 18.34
C ALA A 211 -16.64 -17.47 18.97
N LEU A 212 -16.22 -16.34 19.56
CA LEU A 212 -17.13 -15.34 20.15
C LEU A 212 -18.00 -14.66 19.11
N SER A 213 -17.48 -14.45 17.91
CA SER A 213 -18.24 -13.91 16.77
C SER A 213 -19.17 -14.93 16.11
N GLY A 214 -19.24 -16.17 16.60
CA GLY A 214 -20.10 -17.22 16.03
C GLY A 214 -19.68 -17.70 14.62
N MET A 215 -18.48 -17.33 14.16
CA MET A 215 -18.03 -17.61 12.80
C MET A 215 -17.76 -19.09 12.60
N GLN A 216 -18.34 -19.69 11.56
CA GLN A 216 -18.00 -21.06 11.14
C GLN A 216 -16.82 -21.06 10.17
N THR A 217 -16.50 -22.19 9.57
CA THR A 217 -15.28 -22.37 8.77
C THR A 217 -15.23 -21.46 7.54
N GLY A 218 -16.34 -21.29 6.82
CA GLY A 218 -16.39 -20.48 5.60
C GLY A 218 -16.19 -19.00 5.89
N SER A 219 -16.94 -18.43 6.84
CA SER A 219 -16.77 -17.04 7.27
C SER A 219 -15.38 -16.78 7.86
N ARG A 220 -14.82 -17.71 8.65
CA ARG A 220 -13.43 -17.60 9.17
C ARG A 220 -12.41 -17.43 8.06
N ILE A 221 -12.47 -18.27 7.01
CA ILE A 221 -11.54 -18.21 5.88
C ILE A 221 -11.69 -16.87 5.17
N LEU A 222 -12.92 -16.46 4.85
CA LEU A 222 -13.16 -15.24 4.11
C LEU A 222 -12.74 -14.02 4.91
N THR A 223 -13.06 -13.92 6.20
CA THR A 223 -12.61 -12.81 7.05
C THR A 223 -11.08 -12.78 7.22
N THR A 224 -10.42 -13.93 7.24
CA THR A 224 -8.94 -14.00 7.23
C THR A 224 -8.37 -13.41 5.94
N ILE A 225 -8.98 -13.73 4.78
CA ILE A 225 -8.58 -13.14 3.49
C ILE A 225 -8.80 -11.62 3.49
N SER A 226 -9.90 -11.14 4.08
CA SER A 226 -10.16 -9.70 4.23
C SER A 226 -9.12 -9.01 5.11
N ALA A 227 -8.69 -9.66 6.19
CA ALA A 227 -7.65 -9.11 7.06
C ALA A 227 -6.34 -8.82 6.32
N LEU A 228 -6.04 -9.55 5.23
CA LEU A 228 -4.87 -9.27 4.39
C LEU A 228 -4.90 -7.88 3.76
N ALA A 229 -6.08 -7.28 3.57
CA ALA A 229 -6.23 -5.92 3.08
C ALA A 229 -5.48 -4.88 3.96
N TRP A 230 -5.35 -5.17 5.26
CA TRP A 230 -4.62 -4.36 6.23
C TRP A 230 -3.21 -4.87 6.55
N LEU A 231 -2.75 -5.96 5.94
CA LEU A 231 -1.42 -6.51 6.20
C LEU A 231 -0.29 -5.47 6.06
N PRO A 232 -0.27 -4.58 5.05
CA PRO A 232 0.75 -3.55 4.97
C PRO A 232 0.68 -2.52 6.11
N ASN A 233 -0.53 -2.22 6.63
CA ASN A 233 -0.67 -1.39 7.83
C ASN A 233 0.00 -2.06 9.03
N LEU A 234 -0.29 -3.36 9.24
CA LEU A 234 0.30 -4.14 10.34
C LEU A 234 1.82 -4.17 10.25
N VAL A 235 2.39 -4.35 9.05
CA VAL A 235 3.85 -4.35 8.87
C VAL A 235 4.44 -2.99 9.24
N VAL A 236 3.83 -1.87 8.81
CA VAL A 236 4.30 -0.53 9.16
C VAL A 236 4.20 -0.28 10.67
N TRP A 237 3.10 -0.70 11.30
CA TRP A 237 2.94 -0.63 12.75
C TRP A 237 3.96 -1.50 13.50
N ALA A 238 4.25 -2.69 12.99
CA ALA A 238 5.27 -3.57 13.54
C ALA A 238 6.68 -2.99 13.43
N VAL A 239 7.00 -2.32 12.32
CA VAL A 239 8.26 -1.56 12.22
C VAL A 239 8.31 -0.46 13.28
N SER A 240 7.25 0.33 13.42
CA SER A 240 7.18 1.38 14.45
C SER A 240 7.34 0.82 15.88
N TRP A 241 6.73 -0.33 16.14
CA TRP A 241 6.84 -1.06 17.41
C TRP A 241 8.25 -1.59 17.67
N LEU A 242 8.93 -2.17 16.66
CA LEU A 242 10.32 -2.62 16.75
C LEU A 242 11.29 -1.48 17.05
N PHE A 243 11.01 -0.28 16.54
CA PHE A 243 11.79 0.94 16.83
C PHE A 243 11.47 1.54 18.21
N GLY A 244 10.53 0.95 18.96
CA GLY A 244 10.11 1.38 20.29
C GLY A 244 9.09 2.53 20.31
N ALA A 245 8.77 3.13 19.16
CA ALA A 245 7.76 4.18 19.06
C ALA A 245 6.34 3.65 19.29
N GLY A 246 6.10 2.38 18.92
CA GLY A 246 4.77 1.78 19.02
C GLY A 246 3.78 2.34 18.01
N PHE A 247 2.50 2.11 18.23
CA PHE A 247 1.41 2.64 17.43
C PHE A 247 0.13 2.74 18.26
N SER A 248 -0.78 3.62 17.84
CA SER A 248 -2.09 3.80 18.49
C SER A 248 -3.22 3.63 17.49
N ILE A 249 -4.32 3.06 17.95
CA ILE A 249 -5.56 2.89 17.18
C ILE A 249 -6.60 3.81 17.82
N GLY A 250 -6.79 4.99 17.22
CA GLY A 250 -7.57 6.07 17.82
C GLY A 250 -7.08 6.41 19.23
N ASP A 251 -8.01 6.83 20.08
CA ASP A 251 -7.76 7.03 21.52
C ASP A 251 -8.02 5.76 22.35
N LEU A 252 -8.37 4.66 21.68
CA LEU A 252 -8.87 3.44 22.33
C LEU A 252 -7.74 2.50 22.78
N ALA A 253 -6.65 2.44 22.02
CA ALA A 253 -5.59 1.47 22.24
C ALA A 253 -4.22 2.00 21.84
N SER A 254 -3.21 1.69 22.65
CA SER A 254 -1.80 1.96 22.35
C SER A 254 -0.96 0.70 22.59
N PHE A 255 -0.07 0.44 21.63
CA PHE A 255 0.76 -0.74 21.58
C PHE A 255 2.23 -0.35 21.45
N SER A 256 3.03 -0.75 22.43
CA SER A 256 4.47 -0.53 22.50
C SER A 256 5.16 -1.78 23.06
N LEU A 257 6.48 -1.76 23.19
CA LEU A 257 7.20 -2.84 23.87
C LEU A 257 6.87 -2.92 25.38
N TRP A 258 6.33 -1.84 25.95
CA TRP A 258 6.00 -1.69 27.37
C TRP A 258 4.51 -1.78 27.68
N SER A 259 3.65 -1.55 26.69
CA SER A 259 2.20 -1.50 26.84
C SER A 259 1.48 -2.27 25.74
N GLY A 260 0.45 -3.02 26.08
CA GLY A 260 -0.43 -3.72 25.14
C GLY A 260 -1.88 -3.62 25.57
N GLN A 261 -2.43 -2.39 25.62
CA GLN A 261 -3.82 -2.17 26.05
C GLN A 261 -4.74 -2.14 24.84
N GLY A 262 -5.43 -3.26 24.58
CA GLY A 262 -6.42 -3.42 23.50
C GLY A 262 -7.86 -3.67 23.98
N SER A 263 -8.16 -3.56 25.27
CA SER A 263 -9.45 -3.96 25.86
C SER A 263 -10.66 -3.19 25.34
N SER A 264 -10.45 -2.01 24.76
CA SER A 264 -11.51 -1.14 24.23
C SER A 264 -11.70 -1.29 22.71
N LEU A 265 -10.97 -2.21 22.07
CA LEU A 265 -11.11 -2.47 20.63
C LEU A 265 -12.34 -3.35 20.35
N PRO A 266 -13.00 -3.15 19.19
CA PRO A 266 -14.04 -4.07 18.72
C PRO A 266 -13.54 -5.52 18.70
N ALA A 267 -14.42 -6.48 18.91
CA ALA A 267 -14.09 -7.91 18.90
C ALA A 267 -13.85 -8.45 17.47
N LEU A 268 -12.96 -7.81 16.70
CA LEU A 268 -12.53 -8.28 15.39
C LEU A 268 -11.34 -9.22 15.53
N PRO A 269 -11.34 -10.40 14.88
CA PRO A 269 -10.21 -11.33 14.92
C PRO A 269 -8.86 -10.70 14.54
N LEU A 270 -8.89 -9.70 13.63
CA LEU A 270 -7.72 -8.90 13.26
C LEU A 270 -7.05 -8.22 14.46
N PHE A 271 -7.83 -7.71 15.42
CA PHE A 271 -7.27 -7.05 16.61
C PHE A 271 -6.76 -8.04 17.65
N GLY A 272 -7.19 -9.30 17.58
CA GLY A 272 -6.66 -10.37 18.43
C GLY A 272 -5.20 -10.70 18.17
N MET A 273 -4.65 -10.34 17.01
CA MET A 273 -3.23 -10.57 16.69
C MET A 273 -2.31 -9.45 17.14
N LEU A 274 -2.81 -8.38 17.76
CA LEU A 274 -1.97 -7.24 18.16
C LEU A 274 -1.07 -7.61 19.35
N PRO A 275 0.14 -7.04 19.44
CA PRO A 275 1.12 -7.45 20.45
C PRO A 275 0.68 -7.12 21.87
N SER A 276 1.09 -7.95 22.81
CA SER A 276 1.09 -7.64 24.24
C SER A 276 2.41 -6.97 24.65
N ALA A 277 2.47 -6.44 25.88
CA ALA A 277 3.72 -5.91 26.41
C ALA A 277 4.76 -7.04 26.55
N VAL A 278 5.98 -6.80 26.09
CA VAL A 278 7.06 -7.78 26.22
C VAL A 278 7.48 -7.81 27.67
N GLU A 279 7.26 -8.88 28.43
CA GLU A 279 7.56 -8.88 29.88
C GLU A 279 9.07 -8.91 30.19
N THR A 280 9.85 -9.46 29.26
CA THR A 280 11.27 -9.73 29.50
C THR A 280 12.17 -8.60 29.00
N ASP A 281 12.93 -7.98 29.92
CA ASP A 281 13.75 -6.79 29.61
C ASP A 281 14.86 -7.03 28.58
N TRP A 282 15.54 -8.19 28.62
CA TRP A 282 16.60 -8.47 27.64
C TRP A 282 16.04 -8.60 26.22
N ILE A 283 14.80 -9.10 26.07
CA ILE A 283 14.11 -9.19 24.77
C ILE A 283 13.79 -7.78 24.27
N ARG A 284 13.29 -6.89 25.14
CA ARG A 284 13.04 -5.49 24.78
C ARG A 284 14.30 -4.81 24.26
N ILE A 285 15.41 -4.94 24.98
CA ILE A 285 16.71 -4.35 24.58
C ILE A 285 17.14 -4.92 23.23
N THR A 286 17.04 -6.24 23.06
CA THR A 286 17.41 -6.90 21.80
C THR A 286 16.60 -6.37 20.62
N LEU A 287 15.27 -6.25 20.78
CA LEU A 287 14.39 -5.72 19.74
C LEU A 287 14.72 -4.26 19.39
N LEU A 288 14.97 -3.41 20.39
CA LEU A 288 15.39 -2.02 20.18
C LEU A 288 16.76 -1.90 19.46
N CYS A 289 17.63 -2.89 19.64
CA CYS A 289 18.91 -2.94 18.94
C CYS A 289 18.79 -3.42 17.49
N VAL A 290 17.69 -4.07 17.07
CA VAL A 290 17.53 -4.61 15.71
C VAL A 290 17.69 -3.51 14.64
N PRO A 291 17.00 -2.36 14.70
CA PRO A 291 17.17 -1.29 13.71
C PRO A 291 18.61 -0.75 13.62
N LEU A 292 19.26 -0.61 14.77
CA LEU A 292 20.64 -0.13 14.87
C LEU A 292 21.62 -1.14 14.26
N ALA A 293 21.46 -2.43 14.60
CA ALA A 293 22.30 -3.50 14.08
C ALA A 293 22.14 -3.64 12.56
N VAL A 294 20.92 -3.61 12.04
CA VAL A 294 20.64 -3.66 10.59
C VAL A 294 21.24 -2.45 9.88
N SER A 295 21.08 -1.25 10.43
CA SER A 295 21.71 -0.02 9.91
C SER A 295 23.22 -0.15 9.81
N PHE A 296 23.84 -0.59 10.91
CA PHE A 296 25.29 -0.72 11.01
C PHE A 296 25.84 -1.75 10.04
N ILE A 297 25.21 -2.94 9.97
CA ILE A 297 25.61 -4.02 9.05
C ILE A 297 25.49 -3.56 7.60
N ALA A 298 24.37 -2.95 7.22
CA ALA A 298 24.16 -2.46 5.86
C ALA A 298 25.18 -1.37 5.48
N GLY A 299 25.47 -0.45 6.40
CA GLY A 299 26.50 0.57 6.22
C GLY A 299 27.90 -0.04 6.04
N MET A 300 28.27 -1.01 6.88
CA MET A 300 29.54 -1.73 6.77
C MET A 300 29.65 -2.50 5.45
N VAL A 301 28.60 -3.20 5.04
CA VAL A 301 28.54 -3.91 3.75
C VAL A 301 28.85 -2.93 2.61
N VAL A 302 28.19 -1.76 2.56
CA VAL A 302 28.46 -0.76 1.52
C VAL A 302 29.90 -0.23 1.57
N MET A 303 30.45 0.02 2.76
CA MET A 303 31.83 0.50 2.92
C MET A 303 32.88 -0.56 2.52
N LEU A 304 32.65 -1.83 2.86
CA LEU A 304 33.58 -2.94 2.61
C LEU A 304 33.54 -3.41 1.15
N PHE A 305 32.37 -3.36 0.50
CA PHE A 305 32.21 -3.76 -0.90
C PHE A 305 32.56 -2.64 -1.91
N ASN A 306 33.31 -1.61 -1.52
CA ASN A 306 33.75 -0.47 -2.35
C ASN A 306 34.71 -0.84 -3.51
N LYS A 307 34.80 -2.13 -3.90
CA LYS A 307 35.37 -2.60 -5.18
C LYS A 307 34.35 -3.29 -6.11
N GLY A 308 33.06 -3.32 -5.79
CA GLY A 308 32.16 -4.33 -6.37
C GLY A 308 30.75 -3.92 -6.78
N PHE A 309 30.46 -2.66 -7.14
CA PHE A 309 29.26 -2.35 -7.93
C PHE A 309 29.62 -1.64 -9.22
N ARG A 310 30.38 -2.32 -10.08
CA ARG A 310 30.41 -2.01 -11.52
C ARG A 310 29.08 -2.45 -12.14
N PHE A 311 28.00 -1.71 -11.87
CA PHE A 311 26.85 -1.75 -12.77
C PHE A 311 27.28 -1.07 -14.08
N ARG A 312 27.90 -1.86 -14.96
CA ARG A 312 28.19 -1.47 -16.33
C ARG A 312 26.85 -1.43 -17.05
N PHE A 313 26.26 -0.24 -17.16
CA PHE A 313 25.12 -0.02 -18.05
C PHE A 313 25.60 -0.41 -19.46
N LYS A 314 25.19 -1.57 -19.94
CA LYS A 314 25.49 -2.03 -21.29
C LYS A 314 24.57 -1.25 -22.24
N GLY A 315 25.06 -0.12 -22.72
CA GLY A 315 24.36 0.68 -23.72
C GLY A 315 24.93 2.08 -23.82
N ALA A 316 25.81 2.28 -24.81
CA ALA A 316 26.03 3.53 -25.58
C ALA A 316 27.48 3.94 -25.87
N ASP A 317 28.52 3.12 -25.56
CA ASP A 317 29.91 3.55 -25.86
C ASP A 317 30.85 2.48 -26.42
N ASP A 318 30.31 1.35 -26.90
CA ASP A 318 31.13 0.22 -27.37
C ASP A 318 31.75 0.39 -28.77
N ASP A 319 31.62 1.57 -29.40
CA ASP A 319 32.06 1.76 -30.80
C ASP A 319 33.11 2.87 -30.97
N ARG A 320 33.47 3.61 -29.90
CA ARG A 320 34.47 4.68 -29.97
C ARG A 320 35.88 4.26 -29.56
N ASP A 321 36.00 3.21 -28.74
CA ASP A 321 37.30 2.73 -28.25
C ASP A 321 37.97 1.68 -29.15
N ALA A 322 37.20 0.96 -29.99
CA ALA A 322 37.77 -0.03 -30.92
C ALA A 322 38.70 0.60 -31.97
N LYS A 323 38.52 1.88 -32.31
CA LYS A 323 39.38 2.60 -33.28
C LYS A 323 40.67 3.16 -32.69
N ARG A 324 40.82 3.24 -31.37
CA ARG A 324 42.05 3.77 -30.73
C ARG A 324 43.08 2.69 -30.39
N VAL A 325 42.68 1.42 -30.37
CA VAL A 325 43.59 0.28 -30.08
C VAL A 325 44.24 -0.30 -31.35
N ALA A 326 43.75 0.05 -32.54
CA ALA A 326 44.31 -0.41 -33.82
C ALA A 326 45.40 0.51 -34.41
N LEU A 327 45.81 1.57 -33.70
CA LEU A 327 46.77 2.57 -34.19
C LEU A 327 47.91 2.88 -33.18
N SER A 328 48.25 1.93 -32.31
CA SER A 328 49.45 1.99 -31.47
C SER A 328 50.24 0.70 -31.56
#